data_AF-A0A3A8RKP7-F1
#
_entry.id   AF-A0A3A8RKP7-F1
#
_cell.length_a   1.000
_cell.length_b   1.000
_cell.length_c   1.000
_cell.angle_alpha   90.00
_cell.angle_beta   90.00
_cell.angle_gamma   90.00
#
_symmetry.space_group_name_H-M   'P 1'
#
loop_
_entity.id
_entity.type
_entity.pdbx_description
1 polymer ?
#
loop_
_entity_poly.entity_id
_entity_poly.type
_entity_poly.pdbx_seq_one_letter_code
_entity_poly.pdbx_strand_id
1 'polypeptide(L)'
;MLDPWLTRETRLADGAHLRLSAVERRRNKISVPGPNAPWRRKKAKEYDTLFLEARLRVKAKRHPRLATLTQDRAQEAVRLPPGAKLQRLRISGERLQLRIRLEESWLPFVPKDAPAEASPAPDASRAVTMMLLSLYQMLHLARTPEAPKAQQREKPPHRRAKSRRRRSG
;
A
#
# COMPACT_ATOMS: atom_id res chain seq x y z
N MET A 1 -18.63 10.53 -6.62
CA MET A 1 -17.63 10.14 -5.59
C MET A 1 -18.44 9.50 -4.46
N LEU A 2 -18.01 8.37 -3.88
CA LEU A 2 -18.76 7.76 -2.77
C LEU A 2 -18.37 8.47 -1.47
N ASP A 3 -19.36 8.83 -0.66
CA ASP A 3 -19.13 9.48 0.62
C ASP A 3 -18.60 8.48 1.67
N PRO A 4 -17.66 8.90 2.53
CA PRO A 4 -17.14 8.03 3.58
C PRO A 4 -18.16 7.87 4.70
N TRP A 5 -18.47 6.62 5.05
CA TRP A 5 -19.32 6.30 6.20
C TRP A 5 -18.56 6.42 7.53
N LEU A 6 -17.22 6.39 7.48
CA LEU A 6 -16.35 6.68 8.62
C LEU A 6 -15.39 7.80 8.26
N THR A 7 -15.36 8.84 9.09
CA THR A 7 -14.27 9.81 9.14
C THR A 7 -13.84 9.99 10.59
N ARG A 8 -12.52 9.90 10.83
CA ARG A 8 -11.92 10.14 12.14
C ARG A 8 -10.72 11.07 11.95
N GLU A 9 -10.67 12.11 12.76
CA GLU A 9 -9.59 13.08 12.77
C GLU A 9 -9.03 13.16 14.18
N THR A 10 -7.71 13.15 14.30
CA THR A 10 -7.03 13.23 15.59
C THR A 10 -5.66 13.88 15.45
N ARG A 11 -5.13 14.33 16.58
CA ARG A 11 -3.77 14.84 16.69
C ARG A 11 -2.93 13.85 17.49
N LEU A 12 -1.82 13.42 16.89
CA LEU A 12 -0.89 12.48 17.50
C LEU A 12 0.09 13.21 18.43
N ALA A 13 0.76 12.46 19.31
CA ALA A 13 1.67 13.01 20.32
C ALA A 13 2.87 13.78 19.73
N ASP A 14 3.29 13.44 18.51
CA ASP A 14 4.33 14.15 17.76
C ASP A 14 3.84 15.46 17.11
N GLY A 15 2.55 15.78 17.27
CA GLY A 15 1.87 16.93 16.71
C GLY A 15 1.39 16.74 15.27
N ALA A 16 1.46 15.53 14.71
CA ALA A 16 0.92 15.24 13.40
C ALA A 16 -0.62 15.21 13.43
N HIS A 17 -1.26 15.70 12.37
CA HIS A 17 -2.70 15.63 12.18
C HIS A 17 -3.02 14.41 11.31
N LEU A 18 -3.73 13.45 11.89
CA LEU A 18 -4.16 12.23 11.23
C LEU A 18 -5.63 12.37 10.84
N ARG A 19 -5.95 12.06 9.59
CA ARG A 19 -7.32 11.83 9.12
C ARG A 19 -7.42 10.42 8.54
N LEU A 20 -8.34 9.64 9.08
CA LEU A 20 -8.73 8.32 8.59
C LEU A 20 -10.12 8.42 7.96
N SER A 21 -10.32 7.76 6.84
CA SER A 21 -11.64 7.61 6.22
C SER A 21 -11.84 6.23 5.63
N ALA A 22 -13.07 5.71 5.76
CA ALA A 22 -13.50 4.47 5.15
C ALA A 22 -14.68 4.71 4.21
N VAL A 23 -14.60 4.12 3.02
CA VAL A 23 -15.65 4.16 2.00
C VAL A 23 -15.93 2.73 1.59
N GLU A 24 -17.17 2.30 1.70
CA GLU A 24 -17.60 0.98 1.25
C GLU A 24 -18.31 1.08 -0.09
N ARG A 25 -17.96 0.17 -1.01
CA ARG A 25 -18.64 0.01 -2.29
C ARG A 25 -19.23 -1.37 -2.34
N ARG A 26 -20.54 -1.44 -2.16
CA ARG A 26 -21.36 -2.64 -2.33
C ARG A 26 -21.81 -2.79 -3.78
N ARG A 27 -21.62 -3.96 -4.37
CA ARG A 27 -22.20 -4.32 -5.68
C ARG A 27 -23.03 -5.59 -5.54
N ASN A 28 -24.32 -5.46 -5.82
CA ASN A 28 -25.24 -6.59 -5.84
C ASN A 28 -25.35 -7.08 -7.29
N LYS A 29 -24.93 -8.31 -7.55
CA LYS A 29 -25.17 -9.01 -8.82
C LYS A 29 -26.36 -9.94 -8.62
N ILE A 30 -27.49 -9.61 -9.23
CA ILE A 30 -28.66 -10.48 -9.30
C ILE A 30 -28.62 -11.20 -10.63
N SER A 31 -28.52 -12.54 -10.61
CA SER A 31 -28.67 -13.36 -11.80
C SER A 31 -30.07 -13.96 -11.80
N VAL A 32 -30.84 -13.57 -12.83
CA VAL A 32 -32.14 -14.16 -13.14
C VAL A 32 -31.92 -15.24 -14.20
N PRO A 33 -32.32 -16.50 -13.95
CA PRO A 33 -32.22 -17.56 -14.96
C PRO A 33 -33.09 -17.26 -16.19
N GLY A 34 -32.66 -17.75 -17.36
CA GLY A 34 -33.42 -17.65 -18.62
C GLY A 34 -34.68 -18.54 -18.64
N PRO A 35 -35.50 -18.44 -19.70
CA PRO A 35 -36.85 -19.02 -19.74
C PRO A 35 -36.93 -20.55 -19.59
N ASN A 36 -35.87 -21.30 -19.89
CA ASN A 36 -35.86 -22.78 -19.85
C ASN A 36 -35.18 -23.39 -18.60
N ALA A 37 -34.93 -22.61 -17.55
CA ALA A 37 -34.25 -23.13 -16.35
C ALA A 37 -35.23 -23.85 -15.40
N PRO A 38 -34.92 -25.09 -14.96
CA PRO A 38 -35.77 -25.83 -14.02
C PRO A 38 -35.65 -25.20 -12.62
N TRP A 39 -36.80 -24.76 -12.08
CA TRP A 39 -37.05 -24.34 -10.69
C TRP A 39 -36.17 -23.21 -10.10
N ARG A 40 -36.84 -22.10 -9.77
CA ARG A 40 -36.23 -20.78 -9.54
C ARG A 40 -35.47 -20.66 -8.22
N ARG A 41 -34.18 -20.37 -8.29
CA ARG A 41 -33.46 -19.66 -7.23
C ARG A 41 -32.73 -18.46 -7.83
N LYS A 42 -33.13 -17.23 -7.46
CA LYS A 42 -32.38 -16.02 -7.78
C LYS A 42 -30.99 -16.15 -7.13
N LYS A 43 -29.91 -16.01 -7.90
CA LYS A 43 -28.56 -15.96 -7.33
C LYS A 43 -28.22 -14.49 -7.09
N ALA A 44 -28.16 -14.09 -5.83
CA ALA A 44 -27.58 -12.81 -5.42
C ALA A 44 -26.12 -13.04 -5.05
N LYS A 45 -25.20 -12.29 -5.65
CA LYS A 45 -23.81 -12.20 -5.21
C LYS A 45 -23.54 -10.77 -4.77
N GLU A 46 -23.12 -10.62 -3.53
CA GLU A 46 -22.74 -9.36 -2.93
C GLU A 46 -21.23 -9.22 -2.98
N TYR A 47 -20.78 -8.01 -3.32
CA TYR A 47 -19.40 -7.68 -3.51
C TYR A 47 -19.11 -6.41 -2.71
N ASP A 48 -18.48 -6.57 -1.54
CA ASP A 48 -18.14 -5.43 -0.69
C ASP A 48 -16.65 -5.15 -0.82
N THR A 49 -16.36 -3.98 -1.40
CA THR A 49 -15.01 -3.46 -1.49
C THR A 49 -14.87 -2.33 -0.48
N LEU A 50 -13.94 -2.48 0.46
CA LEU A 50 -13.60 -1.41 1.39
C LEU A 50 -12.42 -0.60 0.86
N PHE A 51 -12.58 0.72 0.81
CA PHE A 51 -11.48 1.65 0.59
C PHE A 51 -11.14 2.33 1.90
N LEU A 52 -9.89 2.14 2.34
CA LEU A 52 -9.33 2.80 3.52
C LEU A 52 -8.35 3.87 3.06
N GLU A 53 -8.44 5.04 3.66
CA GLU A 53 -7.54 6.15 3.38
C GLU A 53 -7.03 6.78 4.67
N ALA A 54 -5.70 6.90 4.76
CA ALA A 54 -5.00 7.57 5.84
C ALA A 54 -4.27 8.79 5.27
N ARG A 55 -4.51 9.95 5.87
CA ARG A 55 -3.82 11.20 5.55
C ARG A 55 -3.10 11.69 6.80
N LEU A 56 -1.80 11.91 6.68
CA LEU A 56 -0.96 12.42 7.75
C LEU A 56 -0.40 13.77 7.34
N ARG A 57 -0.72 14.82 8.10
CA ARG A 57 -0.10 16.14 7.95
C ARG A 57 0.89 16.38 9.08
N VAL A 58 2.12 16.72 8.72
CA VAL A 58 3.22 16.98 9.66
C VAL A 58 3.70 18.42 9.54
N LYS A 59 4.37 18.94 10.57
CA LYS A 59 5.01 20.25 10.50
C LYS A 59 6.28 20.18 9.65
N ALA A 60 6.43 21.03 8.63
CA ALA A 60 7.63 21.07 7.80
C ALA A 60 8.92 21.20 8.62
N LYS A 61 8.93 22.02 9.69
CA LYS A 61 10.10 22.18 10.58
C LYS A 61 10.64 20.85 11.14
N ARG A 62 9.79 19.85 11.37
CA ARG A 62 10.19 18.52 11.89
C ARG A 62 10.56 17.53 10.79
N HIS A 63 10.14 17.78 9.56
CA HIS A 63 10.33 16.90 8.40
C HIS A 63 10.70 17.71 7.14
N PRO A 64 11.80 18.47 7.14
CA PRO A 64 12.14 19.37 6.03
C PRO A 64 12.42 18.62 4.72
N ARG A 65 12.89 17.38 4.83
CA ARG A 65 13.24 16.50 3.70
C ARG A 65 12.08 15.63 3.21
N LEU A 66 10.85 15.85 3.70
CA LEU A 66 9.70 15.10 3.21
C LEU A 66 9.41 15.40 1.73
N ALA A 67 9.60 16.65 1.30
CA ALA A 67 9.43 17.06 -0.09
C ALA A 67 10.47 16.41 -1.04
N THR A 68 11.61 15.96 -0.52
CA THR A 68 12.67 15.31 -1.29
C THR A 68 12.52 13.79 -1.33
N LEU A 69 11.54 13.21 -0.62
CA LEU A 69 11.30 11.78 -0.63
C LEU A 69 10.74 11.36 -2.00
N THR A 70 11.49 10.51 -2.70
CA THR A 70 11.06 9.97 -3.99
C THR A 70 9.89 9.02 -3.82
N GLN A 71 9.05 8.93 -4.86
CA GLN A 71 7.89 8.03 -4.87
C GLN A 71 8.32 6.57 -4.67
N ASP A 72 9.40 6.13 -5.30
CA ASP A 72 9.89 4.75 -5.20
C ASP A 72 10.29 4.38 -3.77
N ARG A 73 11.07 5.23 -3.11
CA ARG A 73 11.45 5.06 -1.70
C ARG A 73 10.23 5.03 -0.78
N ALA A 74 9.25 5.88 -1.03
CA ALA A 74 8.03 5.87 -0.24
C ALA A 74 7.24 4.58 -0.47
N GLN A 75 7.20 4.06 -1.69
CA GLN A 75 6.55 2.80 -2.00
C GLN A 75 7.24 1.61 -1.32
N GLU A 76 8.57 1.62 -1.20
CA GLU A 76 9.33 0.61 -0.44
C GLU A 76 8.95 0.56 1.05
N ALA A 77 8.58 1.71 1.62
CA ALA A 77 8.09 1.81 3.00
C ALA A 77 6.67 1.26 3.20
N VAL A 78 5.91 1.05 2.12
CA VAL A 78 4.54 0.55 2.21
C VAL A 78 4.56 -0.93 2.59
N ARG A 79 3.94 -1.24 3.72
CA ARG A 79 3.65 -2.60 4.16
C ARG A 79 2.13 -2.74 4.28
N LEU A 80 1.55 -3.66 3.51
CA LEU A 80 0.12 -3.94 3.53
C LEU A 80 -0.14 -5.35 4.05
N PRO A 81 -1.27 -5.60 4.75
CA PRO A 81 -1.66 -6.94 5.10
C PRO A 81 -2.05 -7.76 3.85
N PRO A 82 -2.06 -9.10 3.95
CA PRO A 82 -2.62 -9.96 2.92
C PRO A 82 -4.04 -9.53 2.52
N GLY A 83 -4.37 -9.60 1.23
CA GLY A 83 -5.69 -9.19 0.71
C GLY A 83 -5.89 -7.68 0.54
N ALA A 84 -4.94 -6.84 0.95
CA ALA A 84 -4.95 -5.41 0.70
C ALA A 84 -4.13 -5.01 -0.53
N LYS A 85 -4.67 -4.10 -1.35
CA LYS A 85 -3.99 -3.56 -2.54
C LYS A 85 -3.79 -2.05 -2.41
N LEU A 86 -2.58 -1.58 -2.71
CA LEU A 86 -2.29 -0.15 -2.78
C LEU A 86 -3.06 0.48 -3.94
N GLN A 87 -3.86 1.52 -3.65
CA GLN A 87 -4.62 2.23 -4.68
C GLN A 87 -4.05 3.62 -4.95
N ARG A 88 -3.53 4.30 -3.93
CA ARG A 88 -2.94 5.63 -4.07
C ARG A 88 -1.90 5.87 -2.99
N LEU A 89 -0.76 6.41 -3.40
CA LEU A 89 0.24 7.00 -2.51
C LEU A 89 0.54 8.40 -3.03
N ARG A 90 0.37 9.42 -2.19
CA ARG A 90 0.77 10.80 -2.51
C ARG A 90 1.64 11.35 -1.39
N ILE A 91 2.69 12.03 -1.82
CA ILE A 91 3.65 12.71 -0.97
C ILE A 91 3.63 14.17 -1.39
N SER A 92 3.55 15.04 -0.41
CA SER A 92 3.70 16.48 -0.56
C SER A 92 4.48 17.00 0.63
N GLY A 93 5.06 18.20 0.53
CA GLY A 93 6.04 18.70 1.51
C GLY A 93 5.62 18.58 2.98
N GLU A 94 4.33 18.69 3.30
CA GLU A 94 3.81 18.51 4.66
C GLU A 94 2.77 17.40 4.81
N ARG A 95 2.40 16.70 3.73
CA ARG A 95 1.28 15.75 3.77
C ARG A 95 1.64 14.45 3.07
N LEU A 96 1.35 13.35 3.75
CA LEU A 96 1.34 12.01 3.21
C LEU A 96 -0.10 11.51 3.11
N GLN A 97 -0.41 10.82 2.03
CA GLN A 97 -1.71 10.20 1.81
C GLN A 97 -1.51 8.79 1.27
N LEU A 98 -2.08 7.83 1.97
CA LEU A 98 -2.07 6.41 1.61
C LEU A 98 -3.52 5.92 1.51
N ARG A 99 -3.88 5.34 0.38
CA ARG A 99 -5.18 4.72 0.15
C ARG A 99 -5.01 3.29 -0.32
N ILE A 100 -5.75 2.39 0.29
CA ILE A 100 -5.75 0.97 -0.04
C ILE A 100 -7.17 0.50 -0.35
N ARG A 101 -7.24 -0.65 -1.01
CA ARG A 101 -8.44 -1.42 -1.26
C ARG A 101 -8.34 -2.75 -0.55
N LEU A 102 -9.34 -3.11 0.26
CA LEU A 102 -9.54 -4.47 0.74
C LEU A 102 -10.56 -5.16 -0.19
N GLU A 103 -10.25 -6.38 -0.59
CA GLU A 103 -11.14 -7.19 -1.42
C GLU A 103 -12.20 -7.91 -0.58
N GLU A 104 -13.12 -8.57 -1.27
CA GLU A 104 -14.37 -9.12 -0.73
C GLU A 104 -14.17 -9.98 0.52
N SER A 105 -15.11 -9.89 1.46
CA SER A 105 -15.10 -10.60 2.76
C SER A 105 -14.13 -10.00 3.79
N TRP A 106 -13.95 -8.67 3.83
CA TRP A 106 -13.17 -8.02 4.88
C TRP A 106 -13.87 -8.10 6.25
N LEU A 107 -13.10 -8.09 7.33
CA LEU A 107 -13.61 -8.08 8.71
C LEU A 107 -13.18 -6.78 9.42
N PRO A 108 -14.03 -6.18 10.29
CA PRO A 108 -13.64 -4.99 11.05
C PRO A 108 -12.43 -5.21 11.97
N PHE A 109 -12.38 -6.36 12.62
CA PHE A 109 -11.35 -6.78 13.57
C PHE A 109 -11.32 -8.31 13.65
N VAL A 110 -10.13 -8.91 13.64
CA VAL A 110 -9.91 -10.33 13.89
C VAL A 110 -9.13 -10.47 15.19
N PRO A 111 -9.70 -11.11 16.23
CA PRO A 111 -9.00 -11.36 17.48
C PRO A 111 -7.70 -12.13 17.26
N LYS A 112 -6.66 -11.79 18.03
CA LYS A 112 -5.34 -12.44 17.94
C LYS A 112 -5.38 -13.94 18.26
N ASP A 113 -6.31 -14.35 19.11
CA ASP A 113 -6.50 -15.73 19.55
C ASP A 113 -7.42 -16.53 18.62
N ALA A 114 -7.93 -15.91 17.55
CA ALA A 114 -8.62 -16.65 16.51
C ALA A 114 -7.63 -17.62 15.84
N PRO A 115 -8.01 -18.89 15.60
CA PRO A 115 -7.12 -19.82 14.94
C PRO A 115 -6.71 -19.24 13.58
N ALA A 116 -5.45 -19.41 13.17
CA ALA A 116 -4.91 -18.83 11.93
C ALA A 116 -5.70 -19.27 10.67
N GLU A 117 -6.50 -20.34 10.78
CA GLU A 117 -7.42 -20.85 9.76
C GLU A 117 -8.83 -20.23 9.81
N ALA A 118 -9.20 -19.48 10.86
CA ALA A 118 -10.57 -19.02 11.11
C ALA A 118 -11.03 -17.87 10.20
N SER A 119 -10.12 -17.17 9.51
CA SER A 119 -10.57 -16.28 8.44
C SER A 119 -9.46 -15.91 7.44
N PRO A 120 -9.59 -16.26 6.16
CA PRO A 120 -8.76 -15.68 5.08
C PRO A 120 -9.10 -14.22 4.80
N ALA A 121 -10.09 -13.67 5.51
CA ALA A 121 -10.60 -12.32 5.38
C ALA A 121 -9.57 -11.26 5.81
N PRO A 122 -9.41 -10.17 5.03
CA PRO A 122 -8.55 -9.06 5.43
C PRO A 122 -9.14 -8.29 6.63
N ASP A 123 -8.33 -8.10 7.68
CA ASP A 123 -8.67 -7.32 8.89
C ASP A 123 -8.44 -5.82 8.65
N ALA A 124 -9.51 -5.03 8.74
CA ALA A 124 -9.48 -3.58 8.54
C ALA A 124 -8.68 -2.84 9.63
N SER A 125 -8.77 -3.23 10.90
CA SER A 125 -8.02 -2.62 12.00
C SER A 125 -6.51 -2.82 11.83
N ARG A 126 -6.11 -4.04 11.42
CA ARG A 126 -4.72 -4.38 11.10
C ARG A 126 -4.24 -3.58 9.89
N ALA A 127 -5.08 -3.46 8.86
CA ALA A 127 -4.76 -2.68 7.68
C ALA A 127 -4.52 -1.20 8.02
N VAL A 128 -5.39 -0.58 8.82
CA VAL A 128 -5.20 0.82 9.29
C VAL A 128 -3.90 0.96 10.07
N THR A 129 -3.59 0.02 10.96
CA THR A 129 -2.37 0.03 11.76
C THR A 129 -1.12 -0.03 10.87
N MET A 130 -1.11 -0.95 9.90
CA MET A 130 -0.01 -1.08 8.95
C MET A 130 0.12 0.13 8.02
N MET A 131 -0.99 0.75 7.62
CA MET A 131 -0.97 2.01 6.89
C MET A 131 -0.28 3.11 7.71
N LEU A 132 -0.63 3.26 8.99
CA LEU A 132 0.00 4.25 9.87
C LEU A 132 1.49 4.00 10.02
N LEU A 133 1.90 2.75 10.30
CA LEU A 133 3.32 2.39 10.40
C LEU A 133 4.07 2.66 9.09
N SER A 134 3.46 2.38 7.94
CA SER A 134 4.04 2.69 6.63
C SER A 134 4.25 4.19 6.43
N LEU A 135 3.28 5.03 6.83
CA LEU A 135 3.42 6.49 6.77
C LEU A 135 4.55 6.99 7.68
N TYR A 136 4.68 6.44 8.88
CA TYR A 136 5.79 6.76 9.79
C TYR A 136 7.14 6.26 9.27
N GLN A 137 7.17 5.12 8.60
CA GLN A 137 8.37 4.63 7.93
C GLN A 137 8.81 5.59 6.81
N MET A 138 7.89 6.15 6.03
CA MET A 138 8.21 7.19 5.05
C MET A 138 8.80 8.44 5.71
N LEU A 139 8.24 8.88 6.84
CA LEU A 139 8.79 9.99 7.62
C LEU A 139 10.20 9.68 8.13
N HIS A 140 10.47 8.43 8.49
CA HIS A 140 11.80 7.97 8.88
C HIS A 140 12.78 8.00 7.69
N LEU A 141 12.40 7.43 6.54
CA LEU A 141 13.21 7.45 5.31
C LEU A 141 13.50 8.86 4.81
N ALA A 142 12.57 9.80 4.99
CA ALA A 142 12.80 11.20 4.65
C ALA A 142 13.91 11.84 5.52
N ARG A 143 14.08 11.37 6.78
CA ARG A 143 15.14 11.86 7.67
C ARG A 143 16.49 11.23 7.37
N THR A 144 16.51 9.97 6.91
CA THR A 144 17.72 9.21 6.61
C THR A 144 18.03 9.22 5.10
N PRO A 145 18.96 10.09 4.64
CA PRO A 145 19.35 10.10 3.23
C PRO A 145 19.93 8.74 2.81
N GLU A 146 19.72 8.35 1.56
CA GLU A 146 20.38 7.16 1.00
C GLU A 146 21.89 7.33 1.12
N ALA A 147 22.57 6.34 1.68
CA ALA A 147 24.01 6.24 1.48
C ALA A 147 24.25 6.19 -0.04
N PRO A 148 25.21 6.95 -0.59
CA PRO A 148 25.45 6.96 -2.03
C PRO A 148 25.65 5.52 -2.50
N LYS A 149 24.75 5.03 -3.36
CA LYS A 149 24.94 3.76 -4.07
C LYS A 149 26.25 3.92 -4.82
N ALA A 150 27.27 3.19 -4.39
CA ALA A 150 28.53 3.09 -5.11
C ALA A 150 28.18 2.74 -6.55
N GLN A 151 28.38 3.70 -7.45
CA GLN A 151 28.20 3.50 -8.88
C GLN A 151 28.91 2.20 -9.21
N GLN A 152 28.17 1.22 -9.72
CA GLN A 152 28.74 0.00 -10.25
C GLN A 152 29.76 0.47 -11.28
N ARG A 153 31.04 0.41 -10.91
CA ARG A 153 32.14 0.69 -11.82
C ARG A 153 31.92 -0.26 -12.99
N GLU A 154 31.51 0.28 -14.12
CA GLU A 154 31.45 -0.46 -15.37
C GLU A 154 32.78 -1.19 -15.51
N LYS A 155 32.75 -2.52 -15.44
CA LYS A 155 33.94 -3.33 -15.65
C LYS A 155 34.48 -2.95 -17.02
N PRO A 156 35.73 -2.46 -17.12
CA PRO A 156 36.28 -2.08 -18.41
C PRO A 156 36.24 -3.30 -19.34
N PRO A 157 35.89 -3.13 -20.63
CA PRO A 157 35.76 -4.24 -21.55
C PRO A 157 37.07 -5.02 -21.61
N HIS A 158 36.96 -6.34 -21.45
CA HIS A 158 38.05 -7.31 -21.47
C HIS A 158 38.85 -7.11 -22.77
N ARG A 159 40.06 -6.54 -22.69
CA ARG A 159 40.99 -6.47 -23.83
C ARG A 159 41.29 -7.91 -24.27
N ARG A 160 40.75 -8.31 -25.42
CA ARG A 160 41.12 -9.56 -26.10
C ARG A 160 42.62 -9.52 -26.38
N ALA A 161 43.39 -10.37 -25.71
CA ALA A 161 44.80 -10.57 -26.01
C ALA A 161 44.95 -11.05 -27.46
N LYS A 162 45.57 -10.24 -28.31
CA LYS A 162 45.96 -10.66 -29.65
C LYS A 162 47.05 -11.72 -29.51
N SER A 163 46.66 -12.96 -29.81
CA SER A 163 47.55 -14.09 -30.04
C SER A 163 48.64 -13.70 -31.05
N ARG A 164 49.87 -13.50 -30.55
CA ARG A 164 51.07 -13.47 -31.38
C ARG A 164 51.38 -14.92 -31.77
N ARG A 165 50.89 -15.35 -32.94
CA ARG A 165 51.44 -16.52 -33.61
C ARG A 165 52.89 -16.19 -34.01
N ARG A 166 53.84 -16.71 -33.25
CA ARG A 166 55.21 -16.95 -33.70
C ARG A 166 55.13 -17.95 -34.86
N ARG A 167 55.63 -17.56 -36.03
CA ARG A 167 56.01 -18.52 -37.08
C ARG A 167 57.52 -18.45 -37.20
N SER A 168 58.14 -19.50 -36.69
CA SER A 168 59.51 -19.92 -36.96
C SER A 168 59.57 -20.68 -38.28
N GLY A 169 60.68 -20.53 -39.02
CA GLY A 169 60.98 -21.30 -40.22
C GLY A 169 60.99 -20.43 -41.47
#